data_AF-A0AB39NXI4-F1
#
_entry.id   AF-A0AB39NXI4-F1
#
_cell.length_a   1.000
_cell.length_b   1.000
_cell.length_c   1.000
_cell.angle_alpha   90.00
_cell.angle_beta   90.00
_cell.angle_gamma   90.00
#
_symmetry.space_group_name_H-M   'P 1'
#
loop_
_entity.id
_entity.type
_entity.pdbx_description
1 polymer ?
#
loop_
_entity_poly.entity_id
_entity_poly.type
_entity_poly.pdbx_seq_one_letter_code
_entity_poly.pdbx_strand_id
1 'polypeptide(L)'
;MRLHVHDYGSAETAGILDGAVLMHRTMSDLITARPDAAPHDITLGPTALGALPEDDVIYAGNGPYAYLYHLWREERGGRHRIVREVHTTFWSGYWTQEELCAPLHRPGDTVLFPSEYTRRVFLRCFPQVPPDDAVVAYPMLDAMPRREPAPAPAPDAVLRVGYLGALSTAKNFDQVLDAFARCHQESGGRARLVFAGKPNDPRWETGEVLRRLAAHGVPAGHVTPLGLIGPERLADFFDRVDVLLFPSTASRESLGRVVFEALSHGVPVLAADMGPAVELLPARNLVPTRLFTGTPFTMDRVVPLGRVDTDVLTARLLARDWEPARLSGTKPFEEPAFWRALTEPRAPGADSDGDDGPYDAATVARVAVEPRGTTDPGAALSDAHGLFLDYFQRRTAPLLDRVTALEEEYGTPRPELRALITAPQRNLADYRAFPRLVDALVLPPLGYRLAPGPGAAPYPPRTEVTLA
;
A
#
# COMPACT_ATOMS: atom_id res chain seq x y z
N MET A 1 15.87 12.01 -24.90
CA MET A 1 15.44 11.16 -23.79
C MET A 1 14.08 10.57 -24.12
N ARG A 2 13.99 9.26 -24.29
CA ARG A 2 12.73 8.51 -24.32
C ARG A 2 12.42 7.95 -22.94
N LEU A 3 11.14 7.75 -22.65
CA LEU A 3 10.68 7.12 -21.41
C LEU A 3 10.20 5.70 -21.71
N HIS A 4 10.94 4.71 -21.24
CA HIS A 4 10.59 3.29 -21.39
C HIS A 4 9.69 2.86 -20.24
N VAL A 5 8.56 2.24 -20.54
CA VAL A 5 7.55 1.85 -19.54
C VAL A 5 6.89 0.53 -19.93
N HIS A 6 6.53 -0.29 -18.95
CA HIS A 6 5.78 -1.49 -19.23
C HIS A 6 4.36 -1.17 -19.71
N ASP A 7 3.94 -1.76 -20.83
CA ASP A 7 2.61 -1.56 -21.38
C ASP A 7 1.53 -2.38 -20.63
N TYR A 8 0.70 -1.67 -19.86
CA TYR A 8 -0.47 -2.24 -19.20
C TYR A 8 -1.73 -2.33 -20.07
N GLY A 9 -1.68 -1.91 -21.33
CA GLY A 9 -2.82 -1.78 -22.26
C GLY A 9 -3.44 -3.08 -22.76
N SER A 10 -2.98 -4.25 -22.30
CA SER A 10 -3.60 -5.54 -22.68
C SER A 10 -5.00 -5.71 -22.06
N ALA A 11 -5.95 -6.19 -22.86
CA ALA A 11 -7.38 -6.32 -22.50
C ALA A 11 -7.67 -7.22 -21.28
N GLU A 12 -6.70 -8.02 -20.83
CA GLU A 12 -6.86 -9.04 -19.77
C GLU A 12 -6.91 -8.46 -18.35
N THR A 13 -6.87 -7.14 -18.19
CA THR A 13 -6.77 -6.47 -16.89
C THR A 13 -8.10 -5.83 -16.44
N ALA A 14 -9.14 -5.85 -17.28
CA ALA A 14 -10.46 -5.30 -16.97
C ALA A 14 -11.11 -5.97 -15.74
N GLY A 15 -11.62 -5.18 -14.79
CA GLY A 15 -12.38 -5.65 -13.63
C GLY A 15 -11.59 -5.87 -12.33
N ILE A 16 -10.25 -5.74 -12.33
CA ILE A 16 -9.46 -5.76 -11.09
C ILE A 16 -9.59 -4.40 -10.39
N LEU A 17 -10.46 -4.33 -9.37
CA LEU A 17 -10.60 -3.18 -8.47
C LEU A 17 -9.62 -3.32 -7.30
N ASP A 18 -8.33 -3.16 -7.58
CA ASP A 18 -7.27 -3.13 -6.58
C ASP A 18 -6.50 -1.81 -6.64
N GLY A 19 -6.28 -1.20 -5.47
CA GLY A 19 -5.63 0.10 -5.37
C GLY A 19 -4.30 0.16 -6.10
N ALA A 20 -3.41 -0.84 -5.91
CA ALA A 20 -2.07 -0.86 -6.50
C ALA A 20 -2.08 -1.06 -8.01
N VAL A 21 -3.00 -1.89 -8.52
CA VAL A 21 -3.14 -2.12 -9.96
C VAL A 21 -3.65 -0.86 -10.67
N LEU A 22 -4.57 -0.12 -10.05
CA LEU A 22 -5.01 1.17 -10.57
C LEU A 22 -3.84 2.18 -10.62
N MET A 23 -2.91 2.13 -9.67
CA MET A 23 -1.71 2.97 -9.68
C MET A 23 -0.84 2.68 -10.90
N HIS A 24 -0.37 1.45 -11.05
CA HIS A 24 0.51 1.06 -12.16
C HIS A 24 -0.08 1.45 -13.53
N ARG A 25 -1.40 1.28 -13.71
CA ARG A 25 -2.09 1.73 -14.93
C ARG A 25 -2.12 3.24 -15.08
N THR A 26 -2.48 3.97 -14.02
CA THR A 26 -2.53 5.43 -14.07
C THR A 26 -1.18 6.01 -14.48
N MET A 27 -0.07 5.53 -13.88
CA MET A 27 1.27 5.98 -14.24
C MET A 27 1.67 5.55 -15.65
N SER A 28 1.37 4.31 -16.04
CA SER A 28 1.58 3.83 -17.40
C SER A 28 0.85 4.69 -18.43
N ASP A 29 -0.43 5.01 -18.20
CA ASP A 29 -1.26 5.83 -19.08
C ASP A 29 -0.74 7.28 -19.16
N LEU A 30 -0.33 7.87 -18.04
CA LEU A 30 0.30 9.19 -18.01
C LEU A 30 1.59 9.23 -18.86
N ILE A 31 2.42 8.18 -18.79
CA ILE A 31 3.67 8.09 -19.56
C ILE A 31 3.38 7.84 -21.04
N THR A 32 2.55 6.85 -21.37
CA THR A 32 2.27 6.45 -22.77
C THR A 32 1.48 7.51 -23.55
N ALA A 33 0.83 8.45 -22.87
CA ALA A 33 0.24 9.64 -23.49
C ALA A 33 1.28 10.56 -24.14
N ARG A 34 2.58 10.44 -23.80
CA ARG A 34 3.64 11.26 -24.37
C ARG A 34 4.13 10.71 -25.72
N PRO A 35 4.47 11.58 -26.69
CA PRO A 35 5.02 11.15 -27.98
C PRO A 35 6.39 10.44 -27.91
N ASP A 36 7.14 10.64 -26.83
CA ASP A 36 8.48 10.08 -26.60
C ASP A 36 8.48 8.86 -25.67
N ALA A 37 7.30 8.32 -25.35
CA ALA A 37 7.17 7.07 -24.62
C ALA A 37 7.53 5.86 -25.50
N ALA A 38 8.20 4.89 -24.90
CA ALA A 38 8.59 3.63 -25.50
C ALA A 38 7.98 2.47 -24.69
N PRO A 39 6.74 2.03 -24.99
CA PRO A 39 6.13 0.92 -24.30
C PRO A 39 6.84 -0.40 -24.60
N HIS A 40 6.96 -1.27 -23.61
CA HIS A 40 7.52 -2.62 -23.78
C HIS A 40 6.81 -3.65 -22.90
N ASP A 41 6.95 -4.93 -23.23
CA ASP A 41 6.48 -6.03 -22.40
C ASP A 41 7.66 -6.69 -21.66
N ILE A 42 7.73 -6.47 -20.35
CA ILE A 42 8.78 -7.03 -19.50
C ILE A 42 8.77 -8.57 -19.49
N THR A 43 7.59 -9.19 -19.73
CA THR A 43 7.43 -10.65 -19.70
C THR A 43 8.15 -11.37 -20.84
N LEU A 44 8.45 -10.64 -21.92
CA LEU A 44 9.24 -11.12 -23.04
C LEU A 44 10.75 -11.10 -22.75
N GLY A 45 11.16 -10.56 -21.60
CA GLY A 45 12.55 -10.51 -21.15
C GLY A 45 13.34 -9.34 -21.76
N PRO A 46 14.67 -9.35 -21.64
CA PRO A 46 15.49 -8.17 -21.91
C PRO A 46 15.47 -7.74 -23.38
N THR A 47 15.19 -8.65 -24.33
CA THR A 47 15.12 -8.33 -25.76
C THR A 47 14.00 -7.34 -26.09
N ALA A 48 12.93 -7.31 -25.30
CA ALA A 48 11.79 -6.40 -25.50
C ALA A 48 12.15 -4.92 -25.32
N LEU A 49 13.21 -4.62 -24.56
CA LEU A 49 13.67 -3.25 -24.34
C LEU A 49 14.43 -2.66 -25.53
N GLY A 50 14.85 -3.49 -26.49
CA GLY A 50 15.68 -3.04 -27.61
C GLY A 50 16.97 -2.34 -27.16
N ALA A 51 17.39 -1.34 -27.94
CA ALA A 51 18.55 -0.51 -27.62
C ALA A 51 18.15 0.67 -26.72
N LEU A 52 18.90 0.85 -25.63
CA LEU A 52 18.70 1.88 -24.61
C LEU A 52 19.88 2.86 -24.58
N PRO A 53 19.78 4.01 -25.28
CA PRO A 53 20.69 5.15 -25.15
C PRO A 53 20.95 5.55 -23.70
N GLU A 54 22.10 6.15 -23.43
CA GLU A 54 22.50 6.64 -22.09
C GLU A 54 21.52 7.70 -21.53
N ASP A 55 20.99 8.55 -22.41
CA ASP A 55 20.04 9.61 -22.03
C ASP A 55 18.58 9.15 -21.90
N ASP A 56 18.29 7.85 -22.11
CA ASP A 56 16.94 7.32 -21.93
C ASP A 56 16.69 6.95 -20.46
N VAL A 57 15.42 6.90 -20.06
CA VAL A 57 15.00 6.54 -18.70
C VAL A 57 14.06 5.34 -18.75
N ILE A 58 14.28 4.36 -17.88
CA ILE A 58 13.31 3.29 -17.63
C ILE A 58 12.48 3.66 -16.40
N TYR A 59 11.16 3.71 -16.56
CA TYR A 59 10.22 3.71 -15.44
C TYR A 59 9.78 2.28 -15.14
N ALA A 60 10.24 1.75 -14.01
CA ALA A 60 9.98 0.39 -13.54
C ALA A 60 8.74 0.33 -12.64
N GLY A 61 7.60 0.80 -13.17
CA GLY A 61 6.37 0.91 -12.42
C GLY A 61 5.38 -0.24 -12.60
N ASN A 62 5.87 -1.48 -12.52
CA ASN A 62 5.12 -2.65 -12.97
C ASN A 62 4.98 -3.79 -11.94
N GLY A 63 4.97 -3.43 -10.67
CA GLY A 63 5.05 -4.35 -9.54
C GLY A 63 6.47 -4.41 -8.96
N PRO A 64 6.77 -5.38 -8.08
CA PRO A 64 8.06 -5.48 -7.42
C PRO A 64 9.12 -6.14 -8.33
N TYR A 65 9.25 -5.69 -9.58
CA TYR A 65 10.08 -6.33 -10.62
C TYR A 65 11.22 -5.43 -11.12
N ALA A 66 11.48 -4.31 -10.46
CA ALA A 66 12.51 -3.37 -10.90
C ALA A 66 13.91 -4.00 -10.97
N TYR A 67 14.17 -5.04 -10.16
CA TYR A 67 15.44 -5.76 -10.13
C TYR A 67 15.83 -6.36 -11.50
N LEU A 68 14.85 -6.66 -12.36
CA LEU A 68 15.09 -7.15 -13.72
C LEU A 68 15.75 -6.06 -14.59
N TYR A 69 15.29 -4.81 -14.51
CA TYR A 69 15.89 -3.71 -15.25
C TYR A 69 17.31 -3.42 -14.77
N HIS A 70 17.54 -3.48 -13.45
CA HIS A 70 18.88 -3.33 -12.88
C HIS A 70 19.81 -4.46 -13.36
N LEU A 71 19.37 -5.72 -13.32
CA LEU A 71 20.13 -6.87 -13.83
C LEU A 71 20.49 -6.69 -15.31
N TRP A 72 19.50 -6.41 -16.16
CA TRP A 72 19.71 -6.28 -17.60
C TRP A 72 20.59 -5.09 -17.96
N ARG A 73 20.57 -4.02 -17.15
CA ARG A 73 21.50 -2.90 -17.27
C ARG A 73 22.94 -3.35 -17.01
N GLU A 74 23.19 -4.14 -15.97
CA GLU A 74 24.52 -4.68 -15.68
C GLU A 74 25.00 -5.63 -16.79
N GLU A 75 24.17 -6.59 -17.21
CA GLU A 75 24.51 -7.58 -18.25
C GLU A 75 24.87 -6.95 -19.60
N ARG A 76 24.26 -5.79 -19.92
CA ARG A 76 24.47 -5.07 -21.18
C ARG A 76 25.47 -3.92 -21.09
N GLY A 77 26.02 -3.65 -19.90
CA GLY A 77 26.86 -2.48 -19.68
C GLY A 77 26.14 -1.14 -19.93
N GLY A 78 24.82 -1.10 -19.69
CA GLY A 78 24.00 0.08 -19.91
C GLY A 78 24.30 1.20 -18.90
N ARG A 79 24.01 2.45 -19.28
CA ARG A 79 24.20 3.65 -18.43
C ARG A 79 22.93 4.47 -18.22
N HIS A 80 21.82 4.04 -18.82
CA HIS A 80 20.52 4.67 -18.65
C HIS A 80 20.08 4.67 -17.19
N ARG A 81 19.30 5.70 -16.85
CA ARG A 81 18.71 5.90 -15.53
C ARG A 81 17.52 4.97 -15.33
N ILE A 82 17.38 4.44 -14.12
CA ILE A 82 16.21 3.66 -13.72
C ILE A 82 15.46 4.41 -12.63
N VAL A 83 14.17 4.65 -12.87
CA VAL A 83 13.21 5.15 -11.90
C VAL A 83 12.34 3.98 -11.48
N ARG A 84 12.55 3.46 -10.27
CA ARG A 84 11.76 2.37 -9.70
C ARG A 84 10.83 2.88 -8.63
N GLU A 85 9.82 2.09 -8.27
CA GLU A 85 8.86 2.45 -7.25
C GLU A 85 8.69 1.36 -6.19
N VAL A 86 8.21 1.78 -5.02
CA VAL A 86 7.86 0.93 -3.90
C VAL A 86 6.44 1.27 -3.44
N HIS A 87 5.48 0.40 -3.70
CA HIS A 87 4.06 0.72 -3.44
C HIS A 87 3.54 0.35 -2.07
N THR A 88 4.18 -0.57 -1.35
CA THR A 88 3.64 -1.08 -0.07
C THR A 88 4.74 -1.24 0.96
N THR A 89 4.44 -0.89 2.21
CA THR A 89 5.44 -0.74 3.27
C THR A 89 6.02 -2.08 3.74
N PHE A 90 5.24 -2.99 4.33
CA PHE A 90 5.71 -4.29 4.81
C PHE A 90 5.15 -5.45 3.97
N TRP A 91 5.55 -5.54 2.71
CA TRP A 91 5.22 -6.66 1.82
C TRP A 91 6.48 -7.29 1.24
N SER A 92 6.55 -8.62 1.28
CA SER A 92 7.70 -9.40 0.81
C SER A 92 8.13 -9.04 -0.61
N GLY A 93 7.20 -8.79 -1.52
CA GLY A 93 7.49 -8.40 -2.91
C GLY A 93 8.45 -7.21 -3.02
N TYR A 94 8.07 -6.04 -2.50
CA TYR A 94 8.94 -4.85 -2.61
C TYR A 94 10.18 -4.93 -1.72
N TRP A 95 10.16 -5.72 -0.64
CA TRP A 95 11.37 -5.96 0.16
C TRP A 95 12.38 -6.81 -0.61
N THR A 96 11.93 -7.89 -1.24
CA THR A 96 12.76 -8.69 -2.15
C THR A 96 13.26 -7.84 -3.32
N GLN A 97 12.42 -6.97 -3.91
CA GLN A 97 12.89 -6.04 -4.92
C GLN A 97 14.04 -5.18 -4.38
N GLU A 98 13.89 -4.54 -3.22
CA GLU A 98 14.94 -3.65 -2.71
C GLU A 98 16.20 -4.41 -2.26
N GLU A 99 16.08 -5.64 -1.72
CA GLU A 99 17.25 -6.51 -1.47
C GLU A 99 18.05 -6.79 -2.75
N LEU A 100 17.37 -6.92 -3.89
CA LEU A 100 17.98 -7.19 -5.20
C LEU A 100 18.40 -5.92 -5.95
N CYS A 101 17.71 -4.79 -5.76
CA CYS A 101 17.96 -3.52 -6.45
C CYS A 101 18.99 -2.64 -5.74
N ALA A 102 18.95 -2.56 -4.40
CA ALA A 102 19.78 -1.62 -3.65
C ALA A 102 21.30 -1.80 -3.89
N PRO A 103 21.84 -3.04 -4.01
CA PRO A 103 23.24 -3.24 -4.37
C PRO A 103 23.62 -2.78 -5.79
N LEU A 104 22.64 -2.63 -6.69
CA LEU A 104 22.80 -2.25 -8.10
C LEU A 104 22.36 -0.81 -8.39
N HIS A 105 22.03 -0.05 -7.36
CA HIS A 105 21.63 1.34 -7.48
C HIS A 105 22.84 2.21 -7.86
N ARG A 106 22.65 3.13 -8.81
CA ARG A 106 23.69 4.03 -9.29
C ARG A 106 23.26 5.50 -9.08
N PRO A 107 24.21 6.43 -8.90
CA PRO A 107 23.86 7.86 -8.78
C PRO A 107 22.98 8.32 -9.94
N GLY A 108 21.90 9.01 -9.62
CA GLY A 108 20.91 9.47 -10.58
C GLY A 108 19.75 8.50 -10.83
N ASP A 109 19.84 7.22 -10.43
CA ASP A 109 18.65 6.38 -10.31
C ASP A 109 17.68 6.99 -9.30
N THR A 110 16.41 6.60 -9.35
CA THR A 110 15.41 7.15 -8.42
C THR A 110 14.50 6.07 -7.89
N VAL A 111 14.17 6.18 -6.62
CA VAL A 111 13.21 5.32 -5.92
C VAL A 111 12.03 6.17 -5.51
N LEU A 112 10.89 5.93 -6.15
CA LEU A 112 9.63 6.60 -5.86
C LEU A 112 8.91 5.91 -4.71
N PHE A 113 8.46 6.72 -3.76
CA PHE A 113 7.65 6.30 -2.63
C PHE A 113 6.30 7.03 -2.63
N PRO A 114 5.22 6.37 -2.20
CA PRO A 114 3.89 6.96 -2.11
C PRO A 114 3.73 7.91 -0.92
N SER A 115 4.62 7.84 0.08
CA SER A 115 4.55 8.64 1.30
C SER A 115 5.92 8.81 1.93
N GLU A 116 6.08 9.84 2.75
CA GLU A 116 7.27 10.04 3.57
C GLU A 116 7.42 8.93 4.62
N TYR A 117 6.30 8.45 5.17
CA TYR A 117 6.29 7.24 6.02
C TYR A 117 6.98 6.04 5.34
N THR A 118 6.57 5.70 4.11
CA THR A 118 7.15 4.55 3.39
C THR A 118 8.61 4.81 3.07
N ARG A 119 8.94 6.01 2.56
CA ARG A 119 10.31 6.42 2.25
C ARG A 119 11.24 6.28 3.45
N ARG A 120 10.83 6.76 4.64
CA ARG A 120 11.63 6.71 5.86
C ARG A 120 11.82 5.29 6.40
N VAL A 121 10.81 4.42 6.27
CA VAL A 121 10.96 2.99 6.60
C VAL A 121 12.02 2.35 5.69
N PHE A 122 11.95 2.57 4.38
CA PHE A 122 12.88 1.95 3.44
C PHE A 122 14.30 2.51 3.57
N LEU A 123 14.50 3.83 3.68
CA LEU A 123 15.82 4.42 3.90
C LEU A 123 16.49 3.92 5.19
N ARG A 124 15.71 3.63 6.23
CA ARG A 124 16.23 3.03 7.47
C ARG A 124 16.75 1.61 7.26
N CYS A 125 16.09 0.83 6.39
CA CYS A 125 16.38 -0.59 6.21
C CYS A 125 17.32 -0.89 5.03
N PHE A 126 17.42 0.04 4.07
CA PHE A 126 18.27 -0.03 2.88
C PHE A 126 19.16 1.22 2.79
N PRO A 127 20.14 1.39 3.71
CA PRO A 127 20.98 2.59 3.78
C PRO A 127 21.92 2.76 2.57
N GLN A 128 21.98 1.77 1.66
CA GLN A 128 22.72 1.87 0.41
C GLN A 128 22.04 2.79 -0.62
N VAL A 129 20.74 3.04 -0.47
CA VAL A 129 20.01 3.99 -1.32
C VAL A 129 20.26 5.41 -0.80
N PRO A 130 20.86 6.32 -1.60
CA PRO A 130 21.07 7.69 -1.20
C PRO A 130 19.72 8.39 -0.91
N PRO A 131 19.61 9.18 0.19
CA PRO A 131 18.38 9.90 0.49
C PRO A 131 17.91 10.85 -0.63
N ASP A 132 18.82 11.41 -1.41
CA ASP A 132 18.52 12.34 -2.51
C ASP A 132 17.86 11.63 -3.70
N ASP A 133 18.15 10.34 -3.88
CA ASP A 133 17.58 9.48 -4.92
C ASP A 133 16.23 8.87 -4.51
N ALA A 134 15.88 8.94 -3.22
CA ALA A 134 14.59 8.54 -2.69
C ALA A 134 13.61 9.72 -2.71
N VAL A 135 12.53 9.62 -3.49
CA VAL A 135 11.59 10.73 -3.74
C VAL A 135 10.17 10.32 -3.39
N VAL A 136 9.45 11.18 -2.68
CA VAL A 136 7.98 11.04 -2.56
C VAL A 136 7.35 11.75 -3.74
N ALA A 137 6.76 10.98 -4.66
CA ALA A 137 6.03 11.51 -5.81
C ALA A 137 4.99 10.50 -6.26
N TYR A 138 3.72 10.87 -6.15
CA TYR A 138 2.61 9.97 -6.43
C TYR A 138 1.40 10.77 -6.96
N PRO A 139 1.26 10.92 -8.31
CA PRO A 139 0.34 11.88 -8.92
C PRO A 139 -1.12 11.41 -8.82
N MET A 140 -1.75 11.72 -7.71
CA MET A 140 -3.10 11.25 -7.36
C MET A 140 -4.15 12.35 -7.46
N LEU A 141 -3.77 13.58 -7.12
CA LEU A 141 -4.72 14.69 -6.93
C LEU A 141 -5.31 15.20 -8.24
N ASP A 142 -4.57 15.12 -9.34
CA ASP A 142 -4.97 15.65 -10.64
C ASP A 142 -6.20 14.93 -11.21
N ALA A 143 -6.39 13.65 -10.87
CA ALA A 143 -7.53 12.84 -11.27
C ALA A 143 -8.73 12.91 -10.30
N MET A 144 -8.64 13.68 -9.22
CA MET A 144 -9.66 13.74 -8.17
C MET A 144 -10.56 14.98 -8.27
N PRO A 145 -11.83 14.89 -7.82
CA PRO A 145 -12.68 16.06 -7.72
C PRO A 145 -12.13 17.06 -6.70
N ARG A 146 -12.52 18.33 -6.83
CA ARG A 146 -12.18 19.38 -5.87
C ARG A 146 -13.47 19.95 -5.29
N ARG A 147 -14.00 19.29 -4.25
CA ARG A 147 -15.21 19.75 -3.56
C ARG A 147 -14.83 20.57 -2.34
N GLU A 148 -15.63 21.60 -2.05
CA GLU A 148 -15.48 22.37 -0.83
C GLU A 148 -15.76 21.50 0.41
N PRO A 149 -15.04 21.73 1.52
CA PRO A 149 -15.29 21.00 2.76
C PRO A 149 -16.74 21.17 3.23
N ALA A 150 -17.40 20.06 3.56
CA ALA A 150 -18.71 20.09 4.19
C ALA A 150 -18.58 20.58 5.65
N PRO A 151 -19.46 21.47 6.13
CA PRO A 151 -19.47 21.83 7.54
C PRO A 151 -19.86 20.62 8.40
N ALA A 152 -19.30 20.53 9.60
CA ALA A 152 -19.70 19.50 10.55
C ALA A 152 -21.20 19.63 10.88
N PRO A 153 -21.95 18.52 10.97
CA PRO A 153 -23.37 18.57 11.34
C PRO A 153 -23.52 19.10 12.78
N ALA A 154 -24.63 19.76 13.06
CA ALA A 154 -24.94 20.24 14.40
C ALA A 154 -24.92 19.09 15.43
N PRO A 155 -24.57 19.36 16.71
CA PRO A 155 -24.51 18.31 17.74
C PRO A 155 -25.82 17.53 17.95
N ASP A 156 -26.96 18.17 17.68
CA ASP A 156 -28.30 17.59 17.75
C ASP A 156 -28.74 16.85 16.47
N ALA A 157 -28.05 17.06 15.34
CA ALA A 157 -28.31 16.38 14.07
C ALA A 157 -27.81 14.93 14.05
N VAL A 158 -28.37 14.12 13.12
CA VAL A 158 -27.90 12.75 12.86
C VAL A 158 -26.50 12.79 12.25
N LEU A 159 -25.55 12.06 12.85
CA LEU A 159 -24.23 11.83 12.26
C LEU A 159 -24.25 10.68 11.28
N ARG A 160 -23.65 10.87 10.11
CA ARG A 160 -23.39 9.81 9.14
C ARG A 160 -21.90 9.47 9.13
N VAL A 161 -21.55 8.36 9.76
CA VAL A 161 -20.18 7.85 9.86
C VAL A 161 -19.89 6.96 8.66
N GLY A 162 -18.79 7.21 7.95
CA GLY A 162 -18.37 6.43 6.80
C GLY A 162 -17.20 5.50 7.12
N TYR A 163 -17.14 4.34 6.46
CA TYR A 163 -15.93 3.52 6.35
C TYR A 163 -15.77 2.99 4.92
N LEU A 164 -14.60 3.17 4.33
CA LEU A 164 -14.30 2.69 2.99
C LEU A 164 -12.95 1.95 2.99
N GLY A 165 -12.95 0.72 2.50
CA GLY A 165 -11.75 -0.11 2.39
C GLY A 165 -12.00 -1.56 2.78
N ALA A 166 -11.00 -2.43 2.63
CA ALA A 166 -11.14 -3.85 2.98
C ALA A 166 -11.65 -4.02 4.43
N LEU A 167 -12.71 -4.80 4.62
CA LEU A 167 -13.24 -5.10 5.95
C LEU A 167 -12.29 -6.12 6.58
N SER A 168 -11.45 -5.68 7.52
CA SER A 168 -10.36 -6.51 8.06
C SER A 168 -9.90 -6.07 9.45
N THR A 169 -9.29 -7.00 10.17
CA THR A 169 -8.59 -6.72 11.45
C THR A 169 -7.45 -5.72 11.27
N ALA A 170 -6.68 -5.85 10.18
CA ALA A 170 -5.55 -4.98 9.91
C ALA A 170 -5.98 -3.51 9.66
N LYS A 171 -7.20 -3.32 9.17
CA LYS A 171 -7.81 -2.00 8.98
C LYS A 171 -8.59 -1.53 10.22
N ASN A 172 -8.56 -2.29 11.32
CA ASN A 172 -9.33 -2.07 12.55
C ASN A 172 -10.82 -1.86 12.31
N PHE A 173 -11.40 -2.60 11.36
CA PHE A 173 -12.83 -2.50 11.07
C PHE A 173 -13.70 -2.89 12.28
N ASP A 174 -13.21 -3.77 13.15
CA ASP A 174 -13.86 -4.04 14.43
C ASP A 174 -13.94 -2.80 15.34
N GLN A 175 -12.87 -2.00 15.42
CA GLN A 175 -12.88 -0.77 16.20
C GLN A 175 -13.82 0.30 15.62
N VAL A 176 -14.05 0.27 14.30
CA VAL A 176 -15.09 1.08 13.64
C VAL A 176 -16.47 0.68 14.16
N LEU A 177 -16.78 -0.61 14.21
CA LEU A 177 -18.06 -1.10 14.71
C LEU A 177 -18.27 -0.75 16.18
N ASP A 178 -17.22 -0.91 17.01
CA ASP A 178 -17.26 -0.61 18.44
C ASP A 178 -17.51 0.89 18.70
N ALA A 179 -16.73 1.76 18.05
CA ALA A 179 -16.87 3.21 18.20
C ALA A 179 -18.21 3.72 17.65
N PHE A 180 -18.67 3.17 16.52
CA PHE A 180 -19.98 3.50 15.95
C PHE A 180 -21.12 3.07 16.87
N ALA A 181 -21.11 1.83 17.39
CA ALA A 181 -22.18 1.34 18.26
C ALA A 181 -22.29 2.18 19.54
N ARG A 182 -21.16 2.55 20.16
CA ARG A 182 -21.13 3.45 21.31
C ARG A 182 -21.63 4.84 20.97
N CYS A 183 -21.13 5.45 19.89
CA CYS A 183 -21.62 6.74 19.42
C CYS A 183 -23.13 6.70 19.15
N HIS A 184 -23.66 5.59 18.62
CA HIS A 184 -25.08 5.39 18.38
C HIS A 184 -25.88 5.41 19.69
N GLN A 185 -25.45 4.64 20.69
CA GLN A 185 -26.10 4.57 22.00
C GLN A 185 -26.06 5.91 22.73
N GLU A 186 -24.88 6.50 22.87
CA GLU A 186 -24.64 7.73 23.64
C GLU A 186 -25.29 8.97 22.99
N SER A 187 -25.51 8.96 21.67
CA SER A 187 -26.24 10.03 20.97
C SER A 187 -27.77 9.87 21.00
N GLY A 188 -28.30 8.84 21.68
CA GLY A 188 -29.74 8.54 21.68
C GLY A 188 -30.24 8.06 20.32
N GLY A 189 -29.41 7.30 19.60
CA GLY A 189 -29.74 6.74 18.30
C GLY A 189 -29.52 7.69 17.12
N ARG A 190 -28.77 8.79 17.30
CA ARG A 190 -28.50 9.83 16.26
C ARG A 190 -27.16 9.64 15.55
N ALA A 191 -26.75 8.39 15.36
CA ALA A 191 -25.65 8.02 14.47
C ALA A 191 -26.10 6.97 13.44
N ARG A 192 -25.57 7.05 12.22
CA ARG A 192 -25.76 6.10 11.12
C ARG A 192 -24.41 5.67 10.57
N LEU A 193 -24.28 4.42 10.17
CA LEU A 193 -23.05 3.89 9.55
C LEU A 193 -23.29 3.62 8.07
N VAL A 194 -22.40 4.07 7.22
CA VAL A 194 -22.30 3.68 5.81
C VAL A 194 -20.94 3.03 5.62
N PHE A 195 -20.89 1.80 5.11
CA PHE A 195 -19.61 1.14 4.85
C PHE A 195 -19.57 0.41 3.52
N ALA A 196 -18.39 0.40 2.91
CA ALA A 196 -18.13 -0.26 1.64
C ALA A 196 -16.72 -0.89 1.65
N GLY A 197 -16.60 -2.07 1.05
CA GLY A 197 -15.35 -2.82 1.02
C GLY A 197 -15.53 -4.32 0.87
N LYS A 198 -14.46 -4.99 0.43
CA LYS A 198 -14.41 -6.45 0.35
C LYS A 198 -14.18 -7.05 1.74
N PRO A 199 -15.00 -8.01 2.21
CA PRO A 199 -14.71 -8.79 3.41
C PRO A 199 -13.48 -9.66 3.18
N ASN A 200 -12.51 -9.60 4.10
CA ASN A 200 -11.31 -10.43 4.01
C ASN A 200 -11.37 -11.71 4.87
N ASP A 201 -12.46 -11.88 5.61
CA ASP A 201 -12.73 -12.99 6.52
C ASP A 201 -14.26 -13.15 6.63
N PRO A 202 -14.80 -14.38 6.75
CA PRO A 202 -16.23 -14.62 6.93
C PRO A 202 -16.89 -13.80 8.03
N ARG A 203 -16.14 -13.41 9.07
CA ARG A 203 -16.66 -12.60 10.16
C ARG A 203 -16.99 -11.15 9.78
N TRP A 204 -16.50 -10.69 8.63
CA TRP A 204 -16.77 -9.36 8.10
C TRP A 204 -17.84 -9.37 7.01
N GLU A 205 -18.43 -10.53 6.74
CA GLU A 205 -19.60 -10.60 5.86
C GLU A 205 -20.75 -9.76 6.42
N THR A 206 -21.53 -9.17 5.52
CA THR A 206 -22.54 -8.16 5.88
C THR A 206 -23.51 -8.67 6.94
N GLY A 207 -23.97 -9.93 6.83
CA GLY A 207 -24.88 -10.52 7.81
C GLY A 207 -24.29 -10.60 9.22
N GLU A 208 -23.00 -10.93 9.32
CA GLU A 208 -22.31 -11.05 10.60
C GLU A 208 -22.05 -9.67 11.23
N VAL A 209 -21.67 -8.68 10.41
CA VAL A 209 -21.52 -7.29 10.85
C VAL A 209 -22.83 -6.74 11.41
N LEU A 210 -23.95 -6.94 10.70
CA LEU A 210 -25.27 -6.50 11.15
C LEU A 210 -25.70 -7.22 12.43
N ARG A 211 -25.43 -8.53 12.55
CA ARG A 211 -25.72 -9.30 13.77
C ARG A 211 -24.95 -8.77 14.97
N ARG A 212 -23.64 -8.48 14.80
CA ARG A 212 -22.79 -7.91 15.85
C ARG A 212 -23.29 -6.54 16.31
N LEU A 213 -23.66 -5.66 15.38
CA LEU A 213 -24.21 -4.34 15.70
C LEU A 213 -25.59 -4.43 16.38
N ALA A 214 -26.45 -5.36 15.94
CA ALA A 214 -27.77 -5.59 16.56
C ALA A 214 -27.66 -6.07 18.01
N ALA A 215 -26.66 -6.90 18.34
CA ALA A 215 -26.37 -7.30 19.72
C ALA A 215 -26.01 -6.10 20.63
N HIS A 216 -25.58 -4.98 20.03
CA HIS A 216 -25.29 -3.71 20.70
C HIS A 216 -26.44 -2.70 20.58
N GLY A 217 -27.66 -3.16 20.28
CA GLY A 217 -28.84 -2.30 20.22
C GLY A 217 -28.87 -1.36 19.02
N VAL A 218 -28.06 -1.58 17.98
CA VAL A 218 -28.12 -0.81 16.73
C VAL A 218 -29.13 -1.47 15.77
N PRO A 219 -30.21 -0.79 15.38
CA PRO A 219 -31.15 -1.30 14.38
C PRO A 219 -30.48 -1.44 13.00
N ALA A 220 -30.85 -2.49 12.25
CA ALA A 220 -30.33 -2.71 10.89
C ALA A 220 -30.58 -1.51 9.95
N GLY A 221 -31.70 -0.81 10.11
CA GLY A 221 -32.01 0.41 9.34
C GLY A 221 -31.09 1.60 9.60
N HIS A 222 -30.19 1.50 10.59
CA HIS A 222 -29.18 2.53 10.89
C HIS A 222 -27.81 2.22 10.28
N VAL A 223 -27.71 1.14 9.50
CA VAL A 223 -26.48 0.65 8.89
C VAL A 223 -26.73 0.44 7.39
N THR A 224 -25.88 1.03 6.55
CA THR A 224 -25.95 0.92 5.09
C THR A 224 -24.68 0.22 4.57
N PRO A 225 -24.70 -1.11 4.40
CA PRO A 225 -23.64 -1.84 3.70
C PRO A 225 -23.79 -1.65 2.18
N LEU A 226 -22.70 -1.27 1.48
CA LEU A 226 -22.70 -1.10 0.03
C LEU A 226 -21.93 -2.18 -0.74
N GLY A 227 -21.27 -3.10 -0.03
CA GLY A 227 -20.40 -4.10 -0.64
C GLY A 227 -19.15 -3.48 -1.28
N LEU A 228 -18.61 -4.12 -2.31
CA LEU A 228 -17.52 -3.55 -3.12
C LEU A 228 -18.09 -2.53 -4.11
N ILE A 229 -17.56 -1.31 -4.09
CA ILE A 229 -17.97 -0.22 -4.99
C ILE A 229 -16.81 0.21 -5.88
N GLY A 230 -17.11 0.59 -7.13
CA GLY A 230 -16.14 1.14 -8.08
C GLY A 230 -16.00 2.67 -7.98
N PRO A 231 -15.03 3.26 -8.70
CA PRO A 231 -14.79 4.71 -8.72
C PRO A 231 -16.04 5.55 -9.04
N GLU A 232 -16.91 5.05 -9.91
CA GLU A 232 -18.14 5.71 -10.34
C GLU A 232 -19.18 5.90 -9.22
N ARG A 233 -19.09 5.12 -8.14
CA ARG A 233 -19.99 5.19 -6.98
C ARG A 233 -19.38 5.95 -5.78
N LEU A 234 -18.13 6.42 -5.89
CA LEU A 234 -17.47 7.12 -4.79
C LEU A 234 -18.18 8.43 -4.43
N ALA A 235 -18.66 9.19 -5.42
CA ALA A 235 -19.45 10.39 -5.19
C ALA A 235 -20.70 10.10 -4.35
N ASP A 236 -21.49 9.11 -4.75
CA ASP A 236 -22.70 8.69 -4.02
C ASP A 236 -22.39 8.23 -2.59
N PHE A 237 -21.24 7.59 -2.38
CA PHE A 237 -20.81 7.15 -1.07
C PHE A 237 -20.49 8.35 -0.18
N PHE A 238 -19.62 9.26 -0.63
CA PHE A 238 -19.20 10.40 0.17
C PHE A 238 -20.32 11.42 0.41
N ASP A 239 -21.29 11.56 -0.50
CA ASP A 239 -22.48 12.39 -0.29
C ASP A 239 -23.35 11.92 0.91
N ARG A 240 -23.17 10.66 1.33
CA ARG A 240 -23.86 10.04 2.48
C ARG A 240 -23.04 10.07 3.77
N VAL A 241 -21.86 10.69 3.79
CA VAL A 241 -20.92 10.64 4.91
C VAL A 241 -20.61 12.06 5.40
N ASP A 242 -20.69 12.27 6.71
CA ASP A 242 -20.26 13.52 7.37
C ASP A 242 -18.81 13.45 7.86
N VAL A 243 -18.36 12.25 8.22
CA VAL A 243 -16.97 11.98 8.65
C VAL A 243 -16.59 10.56 8.28
N LEU A 244 -15.44 10.38 7.65
CA LEU A 244 -14.89 9.06 7.34
C LEU A 244 -13.98 8.58 8.48
N LEU A 245 -14.10 7.32 8.86
CA LEU A 245 -13.17 6.64 9.73
C LEU A 245 -12.10 5.89 8.93
N PHE A 246 -10.84 6.21 9.20
CA PHE A 246 -9.66 5.52 8.66
C PHE A 246 -8.73 5.04 9.79
N PRO A 247 -9.18 4.15 10.70
CA PRO A 247 -8.37 3.70 11.83
C PRO A 247 -7.34 2.62 11.42
N SER A 248 -6.91 2.62 10.15
CA SER A 248 -6.07 1.54 9.63
C SER A 248 -4.74 1.50 10.35
N THR A 249 -4.38 0.31 10.84
CA THR A 249 -3.02 0.02 11.27
C THR A 249 -2.35 -1.06 10.41
N ALA A 250 -2.76 -1.18 9.15
CA ALA A 250 -2.37 -2.32 8.33
C ALA A 250 -0.90 -2.22 7.95
N SER A 251 -0.15 -3.31 8.10
CA SER A 251 1.28 -3.37 7.79
C SER A 251 1.64 -2.99 6.35
N ARG A 252 0.70 -3.17 5.41
CA ARG A 252 0.88 -2.80 4.00
C ARG A 252 0.31 -1.42 3.64
N GLU A 253 -0.18 -0.65 4.60
CA GLU A 253 -0.61 0.72 4.33
C GLU A 253 0.60 1.61 4.04
N SER A 254 0.49 2.36 2.94
CA SER A 254 1.62 3.10 2.35
C SER A 254 1.21 4.44 1.75
N LEU A 255 -0.03 4.61 1.29
CA LEU A 255 -0.51 5.89 0.75
C LEU A 255 -1.70 6.43 1.53
N GLY A 256 -2.60 5.58 2.02
CA GLY A 256 -3.88 6.06 2.56
C GLY A 256 -4.79 6.63 1.47
N ARG A 257 -4.84 5.99 0.29
CA ARG A 257 -5.67 6.40 -0.87
C ARG A 257 -7.08 6.86 -0.51
N VAL A 258 -7.75 6.15 0.41
CA VAL A 258 -9.12 6.48 0.84
C VAL A 258 -9.20 7.84 1.55
N VAL A 259 -8.13 8.28 2.21
CA VAL A 259 -8.04 9.63 2.82
C VAL A 259 -8.11 10.69 1.74
N PHE A 260 -7.33 10.56 0.67
CA PHE A 260 -7.40 11.47 -0.48
C PHE A 260 -8.79 11.50 -1.10
N GLU A 261 -9.39 10.32 -1.34
CA GLU A 261 -10.74 10.21 -1.89
C GLU A 261 -11.76 10.97 -1.01
N ALA A 262 -11.76 10.75 0.30
CA ALA A 262 -12.67 11.47 1.22
C ALA A 262 -12.46 12.98 1.20
N LEU A 263 -11.21 13.43 1.35
CA LEU A 263 -10.88 14.85 1.41
C LEU A 263 -11.23 15.57 0.08
N SER A 264 -10.99 14.92 -1.07
CA SER A 264 -11.35 15.44 -2.39
C SER A 264 -12.86 15.62 -2.58
N HIS A 265 -13.65 14.84 -1.85
CA HIS A 265 -15.10 14.91 -1.81
C HIS A 265 -15.64 15.85 -0.71
N GLY A 266 -14.76 16.59 -0.01
CA GLY A 266 -15.14 17.51 1.06
C GLY A 266 -15.49 16.83 2.39
N VAL A 267 -15.18 15.53 2.55
CA VAL A 267 -15.46 14.75 3.75
C VAL A 267 -14.23 14.68 4.66
N PRO A 268 -14.31 15.18 5.91
CA PRO A 268 -13.21 15.09 6.86
C PRO A 268 -12.97 13.64 7.31
N VAL A 269 -11.74 13.35 7.70
CA VAL A 269 -11.30 12.00 8.09
C VAL A 269 -10.80 12.00 9.52
N LEU A 270 -11.24 11.03 10.33
CA LEU A 270 -10.58 10.65 11.59
C LEU A 270 -9.77 9.38 11.35
N ALA A 271 -8.46 9.47 11.49
CA ALA A 271 -7.54 8.39 11.14
C ALA A 271 -6.73 7.88 12.34
N ALA A 272 -6.14 6.69 12.22
CA ALA A 272 -5.10 6.27 13.15
C ALA A 272 -3.91 7.24 13.08
N ASP A 273 -3.36 7.62 14.23
CA ASP A 273 -2.07 8.29 14.38
C ASP A 273 -0.90 7.33 14.05
N MET A 274 -0.86 6.88 12.80
CA MET A 274 0.11 5.90 12.29
C MET A 274 0.19 5.96 10.76
N GLY A 275 1.36 5.65 10.22
CA GLY A 275 1.57 5.43 8.80
C GLY A 275 1.37 6.70 7.97
N PRO A 276 0.87 6.59 6.72
CA PRO A 276 0.71 7.76 5.86
C PRO A 276 -0.37 8.73 6.35
N ALA A 277 -1.27 8.34 7.26
CA ALA A 277 -2.28 9.28 7.75
C ALA A 277 -1.66 10.50 8.47
N VAL A 278 -0.49 10.31 9.12
CA VAL A 278 0.21 11.34 9.91
C VAL A 278 0.67 12.52 9.05
N GLU A 279 1.10 12.25 7.81
CA GLU A 279 1.54 13.30 6.88
C GLU A 279 0.37 13.94 6.11
N LEU A 280 -0.76 13.25 5.99
CA LEU A 280 -1.90 13.71 5.20
C LEU A 280 -2.88 14.59 5.98
N LEU A 281 -3.00 14.37 7.29
CA LEU A 281 -4.05 14.96 8.11
C LEU A 281 -3.47 15.87 9.21
N PRO A 282 -4.23 16.89 9.66
CA PRO A 282 -3.84 17.67 10.83
C PRO A 282 -3.91 16.81 12.09
N ALA A 283 -3.09 17.13 13.10
CA ALA A 283 -3.00 16.35 14.35
C ALA A 283 -4.36 16.13 15.06
N ARG A 284 -5.28 17.10 14.97
CA ARG A 284 -6.64 16.98 15.53
C ARG A 284 -7.47 15.86 14.89
N ASN A 285 -7.12 15.44 13.68
CA ASN A 285 -7.78 14.37 12.94
C ASN A 285 -7.12 13.00 13.16
N LEU A 286 -5.97 12.97 13.85
CA LEU A 286 -5.24 11.75 14.20
C LEU A 286 -5.69 11.25 15.58
N VAL A 287 -6.14 10.00 15.63
CA VAL A 287 -6.60 9.33 16.84
C VAL A 287 -5.42 8.58 17.45
N PRO A 288 -5.12 8.78 18.75
CA PRO A 288 -4.01 8.10 19.41
C PRO A 288 -4.00 6.60 19.13
N THR A 289 -2.84 6.07 18.73
CA THR A 289 -2.70 4.69 18.28
C THR A 289 -1.62 3.98 19.07
N ARG A 290 -1.97 2.84 19.66
CA ARG A 290 -1.05 1.99 20.42
C ARG A 290 -0.51 0.88 19.53
N LEU A 291 0.80 0.92 19.25
CA LEU A 291 1.49 -0.09 18.45
C LEU A 291 1.68 -1.38 19.22
N PHE A 292 1.55 -2.50 18.51
CA PHE A 292 1.93 -3.81 19.01
C PHE A 292 3.46 -3.93 19.01
N THR A 293 4.04 -4.15 20.18
CA THR A 293 5.49 -4.15 20.39
C THR A 293 5.95 -5.45 21.02
N GLY A 294 7.14 -5.92 20.64
CA GLY A 294 7.73 -7.16 21.17
C GLY A 294 7.25 -8.47 20.50
N THR A 295 6.31 -8.42 19.56
CA THR A 295 5.87 -9.57 18.77
C THR A 295 6.51 -9.55 17.37
N PRO A 296 7.05 -10.68 16.87
CA PRO A 296 7.49 -10.79 15.49
C PRO A 296 6.31 -10.85 14.52
N PHE A 297 6.47 -10.15 13.40
CA PHE A 297 5.59 -10.17 12.25
C PHE A 297 6.35 -10.73 11.04
N THR A 298 5.62 -11.09 9.99
CA THR A 298 6.16 -11.59 8.73
C THR A 298 5.56 -10.81 7.56
N MET A 299 6.34 -10.56 6.51
CA MET A 299 5.93 -9.73 5.36
C MET A 299 5.03 -10.46 4.34
N ASP A 300 4.81 -11.76 4.53
CA ASP A 300 3.96 -12.63 3.69
C ASP A 300 2.46 -12.30 3.80
N ARG A 301 2.05 -11.65 4.90
CA ARG A 301 0.65 -11.37 5.21
C ARG A 301 0.42 -9.93 5.67
N VAL A 302 -0.84 -9.50 5.63
CA VAL A 302 -1.25 -8.21 6.17
C VAL A 302 -1.65 -8.39 7.62
N VAL A 303 -1.05 -7.61 8.53
CA VAL A 303 -1.34 -7.65 9.97
C VAL A 303 -1.65 -6.25 10.48
N PRO A 304 -2.44 -6.11 11.56
CA PRO A 304 -2.51 -4.87 12.31
C PRO A 304 -1.19 -4.64 13.04
N LEU A 305 -0.63 -3.44 12.92
CA LEU A 305 0.54 -2.98 13.67
C LEU A 305 0.18 -2.36 15.02
N GLY A 306 -1.11 -2.13 15.29
CA GLY A 306 -1.58 -1.47 16.51
C GLY A 306 -3.09 -1.31 16.54
N ARG A 307 -3.58 -0.55 17.53
CA ARG A 307 -5.00 -0.28 17.76
C ARG A 307 -5.23 1.20 18.07
N VAL A 308 -6.30 1.78 17.54
CA VAL A 308 -6.69 3.15 17.90
C VAL A 308 -7.34 3.19 19.29
N ASP A 309 -7.23 4.32 19.97
CA ASP A 309 -7.99 4.61 21.17
C ASP A 309 -9.47 4.86 20.81
N THR A 310 -10.32 3.87 21.07
CA THR A 310 -11.74 3.93 20.74
C THR A 310 -12.54 4.87 21.64
N ASP A 311 -12.05 5.18 22.84
CA ASP A 311 -12.67 6.16 23.72
C ASP A 311 -12.49 7.56 23.13
N VAL A 312 -11.26 7.91 22.73
CA VAL A 312 -10.96 9.18 22.06
C VAL A 312 -11.71 9.29 20.74
N LEU A 313 -11.71 8.23 19.93
CA LEU A 313 -12.46 8.21 18.66
C LEU A 313 -13.96 8.46 18.88
N THR A 314 -14.58 7.76 19.83
CA THR A 314 -16.01 7.91 20.14
C THR A 314 -16.32 9.31 20.68
N ALA A 315 -15.49 9.83 21.58
CA ALA A 315 -15.65 11.18 22.12
C ALA A 315 -15.59 12.24 21.02
N ARG A 316 -14.66 12.11 20.06
CA ARG A 316 -14.58 13.03 18.91
C ARG A 316 -15.79 12.92 18.00
N LEU A 317 -16.29 11.71 17.75
CA LEU A 317 -17.54 11.50 17.01
C LEU A 317 -18.72 12.24 17.67
N LEU A 318 -18.91 12.06 18.97
CA LEU A 318 -19.98 12.69 19.74
C LEU A 318 -19.87 14.23 19.75
N ALA A 319 -18.65 14.75 19.91
CA ALA A 319 -18.38 16.19 19.98
C ALA A 319 -18.30 16.89 18.62
N ARG A 320 -18.33 16.15 17.51
CA ARG A 320 -18.04 16.66 16.15
C ARG A 320 -16.65 17.30 16.05
N ASP A 321 -15.68 16.69 16.73
CA ASP A 321 -14.35 17.24 16.95
C ASP A 321 -13.35 16.74 15.89
N TRP A 322 -13.28 17.47 14.78
CA TRP A 322 -12.31 17.30 13.70
C TRP A 322 -12.12 18.61 12.94
N GLU A 323 -10.98 18.76 12.29
CA GLU A 323 -10.78 19.83 11.31
C GLU A 323 -11.52 19.51 9.99
N PRO A 324 -11.88 20.55 9.21
CA PRO A 324 -12.46 20.38 7.88
C PRO A 324 -11.59 19.56 6.92
N ALA A 325 -12.21 19.05 5.86
CA ALA A 325 -11.55 18.25 4.83
C ALA A 325 -10.41 19.02 4.13
N ARG A 326 -9.17 18.78 4.54
CA ARG A 326 -7.97 19.39 3.94
C ARG A 326 -6.75 18.50 4.12
N LEU A 327 -5.93 18.40 3.07
CA LEU A 327 -4.59 17.80 3.13
C LEU A 327 -3.59 18.76 3.79
N SER A 328 -2.69 18.24 4.62
CA SER A 328 -1.58 19.02 5.19
C SER A 328 -0.62 19.54 4.11
N GLY A 329 -0.40 18.78 3.04
CA GLY A 329 0.40 19.16 1.87
C GLY A 329 -0.06 18.43 0.61
N THR A 330 0.13 19.06 -0.56
CA THR A 330 -0.34 18.51 -1.86
C THR A 330 0.79 18.24 -2.85
N LYS A 331 1.89 19.01 -2.80
CA LYS A 331 2.93 19.01 -3.84
C LYS A 331 3.44 17.62 -4.25
N PRO A 332 3.73 16.68 -3.33
CA PRO A 332 4.21 15.34 -3.71
C PRO A 332 3.16 14.51 -4.46
N PHE A 333 1.88 14.89 -4.34
CA PHE A 333 0.74 14.14 -4.85
C PHE A 333 0.16 14.70 -6.17
N GLU A 334 0.86 15.67 -6.76
CA GLU A 334 0.49 16.32 -8.02
C GLU A 334 1.40 15.83 -9.17
N GLU A 335 0.85 15.77 -10.38
CA GLU A 335 1.55 15.38 -11.62
C GLU A 335 2.92 16.04 -11.80
N PRO A 336 3.13 17.35 -11.53
CA PRO A 336 4.44 17.96 -11.68
C PRO A 336 5.54 17.32 -10.83
N ALA A 337 5.24 16.82 -9.63
CA ALA A 337 6.24 16.15 -8.80
C ALA A 337 6.67 14.81 -9.41
N PHE A 338 5.72 14.04 -9.94
CA PHE A 338 6.00 12.81 -10.67
C PHE A 338 6.88 13.07 -11.90
N TRP A 339 6.53 14.08 -12.71
CA TRP A 339 7.31 14.41 -13.90
C TRP A 339 8.73 14.85 -13.56
N ARG A 340 8.92 15.72 -12.57
CA ARG A 340 10.27 16.09 -12.09
C ARG A 340 11.06 14.85 -11.69
N ALA A 341 10.46 13.95 -10.92
CA ALA A 341 11.12 12.73 -10.50
C ALA A 341 11.55 11.83 -11.68
N LEU A 342 10.78 11.81 -12.78
CA LEU A 342 11.12 11.03 -13.98
C LEU A 342 12.16 11.70 -14.88
N THR A 343 12.12 13.02 -15.04
CA THR A 343 12.85 13.73 -16.10
C THR A 343 14.04 14.55 -15.61
N GLU A 344 14.10 14.87 -14.32
CA GLU A 344 15.13 15.72 -13.74
C GLU A 344 16.00 14.90 -12.78
N PRO A 345 17.24 14.55 -13.17
CA PRO A 345 18.20 13.94 -12.23
C PRO A 345 18.46 14.91 -11.08
N ARG A 346 18.35 14.45 -9.83
CA ARG A 346 18.70 15.29 -8.69
C ARG A 346 20.21 15.43 -8.58
N ALA A 347 20.69 16.67 -8.43
CA ALA A 347 22.08 16.91 -8.10
C ALA A 347 22.35 16.47 -6.65
N PRO A 348 23.52 15.87 -6.35
CA PRO A 348 23.89 15.52 -4.97
C PRO A 348 23.87 16.77 -4.08
N GLY A 349 23.15 16.72 -2.96
CA GLY A 349 23.02 17.86 -2.06
C GLY A 349 22.21 19.03 -2.62
N ALA A 350 21.51 18.86 -3.75
CA ALA A 350 20.34 19.69 -3.99
C ALA A 350 19.45 19.54 -2.77
N ASP A 351 18.96 20.66 -2.21
CA ASP A 351 17.96 20.60 -1.15
C ASP A 351 16.99 19.51 -1.55
N SER A 352 16.93 18.42 -0.77
CA SER A 352 15.76 17.57 -0.85
C SER A 352 14.62 18.57 -0.83
N ASP A 353 13.62 18.46 -1.69
CA ASP A 353 12.34 19.08 -1.39
C ASP A 353 11.80 18.44 -0.08
N GLY A 354 12.55 18.43 1.03
CA GLY A 354 12.47 19.56 1.95
C GLY A 354 11.12 19.63 2.60
N ASP A 355 10.46 18.49 2.68
CA ASP A 355 9.36 18.28 3.58
C ASP A 355 9.94 17.53 4.78
N ASP A 356 10.49 18.31 5.73
CA ASP A 356 10.42 17.99 7.16
C ASP A 356 8.96 18.07 7.65
N GLY A 357 8.01 17.74 6.77
CA GLY A 357 6.61 17.61 7.07
C GLY A 357 6.40 16.50 8.10
N PRO A 358 5.27 16.53 8.80
CA PRO A 358 4.95 15.51 9.78
C PRO A 358 4.95 14.14 9.09
N TYR A 359 5.64 13.16 9.65
CA TYR A 359 5.55 11.76 9.26
C TYR A 359 5.48 10.90 10.52
N ASP A 360 5.13 9.62 10.38
CA ASP A 360 5.09 8.69 11.51
C ASP A 360 6.50 8.29 11.98
N ALA A 361 7.18 9.22 12.67
CA ALA A 361 8.48 8.99 13.28
C ALA A 361 8.44 7.92 14.37
N ALA A 362 7.28 7.74 15.02
CA ALA A 362 7.11 6.79 16.10
C ALA A 362 7.23 5.35 15.60
N THR A 363 6.55 5.00 14.52
CA THR A 363 6.67 3.67 13.90
C THR A 363 8.06 3.52 13.27
N VAL A 364 8.50 4.48 12.45
CA VAL A 364 9.81 4.42 11.74
C VAL A 364 10.96 4.13 12.71
N ALA A 365 11.04 4.83 13.84
CA ALA A 365 12.13 4.66 14.80
C ALA A 365 12.14 3.28 15.48
N ARG A 366 10.99 2.59 15.51
CA ARG A 366 10.80 1.31 16.20
C ARG A 366 10.94 0.11 15.28
N VAL A 367 10.90 0.29 13.96
CA VAL A 367 11.03 -0.80 13.00
C VAL A 367 12.43 -1.42 13.11
N ALA A 368 12.42 -2.74 13.29
CA ALA A 368 13.59 -3.60 13.19
C ALA A 368 13.24 -4.77 12.28
N VAL A 369 14.03 -4.95 11.22
CA VAL A 369 13.92 -6.08 10.30
C VAL A 369 15.16 -6.94 10.50
N GLU A 370 14.95 -8.23 10.68
CA GLU A 370 16.06 -9.18 10.82
C GLU A 370 16.67 -9.35 9.41
N PRO A 371 17.97 -9.05 9.23
CA PRO A 371 18.59 -9.16 7.92
C PRO A 371 18.59 -10.62 7.47
N ARG A 372 18.49 -10.81 6.15
CA ARG A 372 18.65 -12.13 5.56
C ARG A 372 20.06 -12.66 5.87
N GLY A 373 20.14 -13.96 6.17
CA GLY A 373 21.39 -14.65 6.47
C GLY A 373 22.29 -14.82 5.24
N THR A 374 22.92 -16.00 5.12
CA THR A 374 23.94 -16.35 4.12
C THR A 374 23.38 -16.54 2.69
N THR A 375 22.68 -15.54 2.15
CA THR A 375 22.20 -15.56 0.75
C THR A 375 23.17 -14.78 -0.13
N ASP A 376 23.62 -15.37 -1.23
CA ASP A 376 24.37 -14.68 -2.27
C ASP A 376 23.39 -13.83 -3.11
N PRO A 377 23.49 -12.48 -3.08
CA PRO A 377 22.57 -11.61 -3.82
C PRO A 377 22.63 -11.81 -5.34
N GLY A 378 23.82 -12.13 -5.88
CA GLY A 378 23.98 -12.35 -7.32
C GLY A 378 23.27 -13.63 -7.79
N ALA A 379 23.44 -14.71 -7.02
CA ALA A 379 22.73 -15.96 -7.27
C ALA A 379 21.21 -15.80 -7.13
N ALA A 380 20.74 -15.12 -6.07
CA ALA A 380 19.32 -14.85 -5.86
C ALA A 380 18.72 -14.00 -6.98
N LEU A 381 19.44 -12.99 -7.47
CA LEU A 381 19.02 -12.15 -8.59
C LEU A 381 18.88 -12.97 -9.88
N SER A 382 19.88 -13.80 -10.21
CA SER A 382 19.84 -14.67 -11.38
C SER A 382 18.70 -15.70 -11.30
N ASP A 383 18.46 -16.26 -10.11
CA ASP A 383 17.41 -17.25 -9.90
C ASP A 383 16.01 -16.61 -10.00
N ALA A 384 15.80 -15.44 -9.38
CA ALA A 384 14.57 -14.67 -9.52
C ALA A 384 14.26 -14.32 -10.99
N HIS A 385 15.28 -13.94 -11.77
CA HIS A 385 15.15 -13.68 -13.20
C HIS A 385 14.74 -14.94 -13.99
N GLY A 386 15.40 -16.08 -13.76
CA GLY A 386 15.03 -17.34 -14.41
C GLY A 386 13.61 -17.77 -14.09
N LEU A 387 13.24 -17.69 -12.80
CA LEU A 387 11.89 -17.98 -12.31
C LEU A 387 10.83 -17.08 -12.95
N PHE A 388 11.13 -15.78 -13.11
CA PHE A 388 10.24 -14.81 -13.75
C PHE A 388 9.95 -15.18 -15.21
N LEU A 389 10.99 -15.48 -15.99
CA LEU A 389 10.81 -15.88 -17.38
C LEU A 389 10.07 -17.23 -17.49
N ASP A 390 10.40 -18.21 -16.65
CA ASP A 390 9.67 -19.49 -16.62
C ASP A 390 8.17 -19.29 -16.36
N TYR A 391 7.84 -18.41 -15.40
CA TYR A 391 6.47 -18.12 -15.03
C TYR A 391 5.73 -17.43 -16.16
N PHE A 392 6.19 -16.29 -16.65
CA PHE A 392 5.41 -15.52 -17.63
C PHE A 392 5.46 -16.11 -19.04
N GLN A 393 6.55 -16.79 -19.43
CA GLN A 393 6.64 -17.50 -20.72
C GLN A 393 6.04 -18.91 -20.68
N ARG A 394 5.33 -19.25 -19.60
CA ARG A 394 4.54 -20.47 -19.46
C ARG A 394 5.35 -21.76 -19.55
N ARG A 395 6.62 -21.74 -19.12
CA ARG A 395 7.47 -22.93 -18.99
C ARG A 395 7.09 -23.68 -17.71
N THR A 396 6.00 -24.47 -17.79
CA THR A 396 5.37 -25.10 -16.63
C THR A 396 6.22 -26.21 -15.98
N ALA A 397 6.86 -27.06 -16.78
CA ALA A 397 7.64 -28.19 -16.27
C ALA A 397 8.73 -27.79 -15.26
N PRO A 398 9.68 -26.87 -15.58
CA PRO A 398 10.74 -26.50 -14.63
C PRO A 398 10.20 -25.88 -13.33
N LEU A 399 9.06 -25.16 -13.39
CA LEU A 399 8.42 -24.61 -12.20
C LEU A 399 7.85 -25.71 -11.29
N LEU A 400 7.19 -26.71 -11.87
CA LEU A 400 6.63 -27.83 -11.11
C LEU A 400 7.72 -28.72 -10.52
N ASP A 401 8.85 -28.89 -11.21
CA ASP A 401 10.01 -29.62 -10.70
C ASP A 401 10.57 -28.94 -9.43
N ARG A 402 10.72 -27.60 -9.46
CA ARG A 402 11.14 -26.82 -8.29
C ARG A 402 10.16 -26.92 -7.13
N VAL A 403 8.86 -26.84 -7.39
CA VAL A 403 7.85 -27.00 -6.33
C VAL A 403 7.86 -28.42 -5.77
N THR A 404 8.10 -29.44 -6.60
CA THR A 404 8.20 -30.83 -6.14
C THR A 404 9.41 -31.01 -5.22
N ALA A 405 10.58 -30.49 -5.61
CA ALA A 405 11.77 -30.49 -4.75
C ALA A 405 11.53 -29.77 -3.41
N LEU A 406 10.82 -28.63 -3.42
CA LEU A 406 10.43 -27.92 -2.20
C LEU A 406 9.48 -28.75 -1.32
N GLU A 407 8.48 -29.40 -1.91
CA GLU A 407 7.55 -30.27 -1.19
C GLU A 407 8.27 -31.48 -0.57
N GLU A 408 9.25 -32.05 -1.27
CA GLU A 408 10.09 -33.14 -0.78
C GLU A 408 11.00 -32.71 0.37
N GLU A 409 11.63 -31.54 0.27
CA GLU A 409 12.50 -30.98 1.32
C GLU A 409 11.74 -30.71 2.63
N TYR A 410 10.56 -30.11 2.55
CA TYR A 410 9.77 -29.69 3.71
C TYR A 410 8.65 -30.67 4.10
N GLY A 411 8.48 -31.76 3.36
CA GLY A 411 7.43 -32.76 3.57
C GLY A 411 6.00 -32.19 3.56
N THR A 412 5.79 -31.05 2.91
CA THR A 412 4.53 -30.29 2.97
C THR A 412 4.05 -29.96 1.56
N PRO A 413 2.88 -30.46 1.12
CA PRO A 413 2.29 -30.11 -0.17
C PRO A 413 2.04 -28.61 -0.31
N ARG A 414 2.21 -28.09 -1.54
CA ARG A 414 2.02 -26.68 -1.91
C ARG A 414 0.98 -26.52 -3.03
N PRO A 415 -0.28 -26.98 -2.84
CA PRO A 415 -1.32 -26.93 -3.87
C PRO A 415 -1.57 -25.51 -4.37
N GLU A 416 -1.37 -24.50 -3.53
CA GLU A 416 -1.49 -23.09 -3.88
C GLU A 416 -0.42 -22.63 -4.88
N LEU A 417 0.82 -23.10 -4.76
CA LEU A 417 1.89 -22.78 -5.73
C LEU A 417 1.67 -23.53 -7.04
N ARG A 418 1.24 -24.80 -6.96
CA ARG A 418 0.88 -25.59 -8.14
C ARG A 418 -0.27 -24.93 -8.91
N ALA A 419 -1.30 -24.43 -8.22
CA ALA A 419 -2.42 -23.72 -8.84
C ALA A 419 -1.98 -22.41 -9.52
N LEU A 420 -1.06 -21.65 -8.91
CA LEU A 420 -0.49 -20.45 -9.55
C LEU A 420 0.27 -20.79 -10.83
N ILE A 421 1.03 -21.89 -10.81
CA ILE A 421 1.77 -22.37 -11.98
C ILE A 421 0.79 -22.89 -13.04
N THR A 422 -0.19 -23.70 -12.72
CA THR A 422 -1.09 -24.28 -13.74
C THR A 422 -2.19 -23.34 -14.22
N ALA A 423 -2.30 -22.13 -13.64
CA ALA A 423 -3.25 -21.12 -14.08
C ALA A 423 -3.10 -20.82 -15.59
N PRO A 424 -4.21 -20.83 -16.35
CA PRO A 424 -4.18 -20.61 -17.80
C PRO A 424 -3.76 -19.18 -18.17
N GLN A 425 -4.06 -18.23 -17.29
CA GLN A 425 -3.62 -16.84 -17.37
C GLN A 425 -2.63 -16.56 -16.25
N ARG A 426 -1.49 -15.97 -16.61
CA ARG A 426 -0.43 -15.50 -15.69
C ARG A 426 -0.17 -14.04 -16.01
N ASN A 427 -1.12 -13.19 -15.63
CA ASN A 427 -1.12 -11.77 -16.00
C ASN A 427 -0.22 -10.97 -15.05
N LEU A 428 0.67 -10.14 -15.58
CA LEU A 428 1.55 -9.27 -14.78
C LEU A 428 0.74 -8.29 -13.89
N ALA A 429 -0.47 -7.91 -14.32
CA ALA A 429 -1.38 -7.10 -13.54
C ALA A 429 -1.84 -7.78 -12.24
N ASP A 430 -1.80 -9.11 -12.15
CA ASP A 430 -1.83 -9.80 -10.85
C ASP A 430 -0.43 -9.81 -10.23
N TYR A 431 0.02 -8.61 -9.85
CA TYR A 431 1.36 -8.37 -9.35
C TYR A 431 1.65 -9.10 -8.02
N ARG A 432 0.66 -9.76 -7.40
CA ARG A 432 0.81 -10.51 -6.14
C ARG A 432 0.98 -12.01 -6.35
N ALA A 433 0.62 -12.55 -7.52
CA ALA A 433 0.75 -13.97 -7.81
C ALA A 433 2.20 -14.41 -7.85
N PHE A 434 3.01 -13.81 -8.73
CA PHE A 434 4.40 -14.21 -8.94
C PHE A 434 5.30 -14.06 -7.69
N PRO A 435 5.20 -12.98 -6.88
CA PRO A 435 5.99 -12.87 -5.66
C PRO A 435 5.81 -14.05 -4.67
N ARG A 436 4.68 -14.76 -4.69
CA ARG A 436 4.50 -15.96 -3.86
C ARG A 436 5.43 -17.11 -4.27
N LEU A 437 5.79 -17.19 -5.56
CA LEU A 437 6.78 -18.16 -6.04
C LEU A 437 8.19 -17.73 -5.65
N VAL A 438 8.50 -16.43 -5.75
CA VAL A 438 9.80 -15.89 -5.30
C VAL A 438 9.98 -16.12 -3.80
N ASP A 439 8.95 -15.85 -2.99
CA ASP A 439 8.91 -16.10 -1.55
C ASP A 439 9.18 -17.59 -1.22
N ALA A 440 8.68 -18.52 -2.03
CA ALA A 440 8.80 -19.94 -1.78
C ALA A 440 10.10 -20.56 -2.30
N LEU A 441 10.62 -20.06 -3.43
CA LEU A 441 11.66 -20.74 -4.20
C LEU A 441 13.00 -20.01 -4.24
N VAL A 442 13.04 -18.72 -3.88
CA VAL A 442 14.24 -17.88 -4.02
C VAL A 442 14.58 -17.15 -2.72
N LEU A 443 13.66 -16.32 -2.22
CA LEU A 443 13.90 -15.44 -1.08
C LEU A 443 12.72 -15.49 -0.11
N PRO A 444 12.78 -16.30 0.96
CA PRO A 444 11.73 -16.38 1.98
C PRO A 444 11.34 -15.00 2.54
N PRO A 445 10.07 -14.75 2.87
CA PRO A 445 9.63 -13.49 3.46
C PRO A 445 10.39 -13.16 4.74
N LEU A 446 10.83 -11.90 4.87
CA LEU A 446 11.50 -11.43 6.08
C LEU A 446 10.52 -11.27 7.25
N GLY A 447 11.07 -11.44 8.45
CA GLY A 447 10.42 -11.08 9.71
C GLY A 447 10.77 -9.65 10.13
N TYR A 448 9.85 -9.00 10.84
CA TYR A 448 10.09 -7.68 11.41
C TYR A 448 9.42 -7.52 12.77
N ARG A 449 9.89 -6.57 13.57
CA ARG A 449 9.39 -6.24 14.90
C ARG A 449 9.27 -4.73 15.06
N LEU A 450 8.36 -4.31 15.93
CA LEU A 450 8.34 -2.96 16.47
C LEU A 450 8.90 -2.98 17.89
N ALA A 451 10.03 -2.30 18.10
CA ALA A 451 10.66 -2.18 19.40
C ALA A 451 9.77 -1.41 20.39
N PRO A 452 9.75 -1.77 21.69
CA PRO A 452 9.09 -0.96 22.71
C PRO A 452 9.66 0.45 22.75
N GLY A 453 8.81 1.44 23.05
CA GLY A 453 9.30 2.78 23.39
C GLY A 453 10.10 2.78 24.70
N PRO A 454 10.96 3.79 24.94
CA PRO A 454 11.64 3.94 26.22
C PRO A 454 10.63 3.96 27.38
N GLY A 455 10.74 3.01 28.32
CA GLY A 455 9.85 2.91 29.50
C GLY A 455 8.44 2.36 29.23
N ALA A 456 8.11 1.95 28.00
CA ALA A 456 6.81 1.37 27.67
C ALA A 456 6.83 -0.15 27.80
N ALA A 457 5.86 -0.73 28.52
CA ALA A 457 5.67 -2.18 28.53
C ALA A 457 5.22 -2.69 27.14
N PRO A 458 5.64 -3.90 26.73
CA PRO A 458 5.17 -4.51 25.50
C PRO A 458 3.65 -4.52 25.40
N TYR A 459 3.13 -4.22 24.22
CA TYR A 459 1.70 -4.35 23.92
C TYR A 459 1.56 -5.49 22.90
N PRO A 460 1.19 -6.71 23.33
CA PRO A 460 1.04 -7.81 22.38
C PRO A 460 -0.20 -7.59 21.50
N PRO A 461 -0.22 -8.14 20.27
CA PRO A 461 -1.46 -8.25 19.51
C PRO A 461 -2.46 -9.02 20.37
N ARG A 462 -3.63 -8.42 20.62
CA ARG A 462 -4.73 -9.17 21.24
C ARG A 462 -5.08 -10.30 20.28
N THR A 463 -4.88 -11.55 20.70
CA THR A 463 -5.67 -12.66 20.20
C THR A 463 -7.10 -12.39 20.65
N GLU A 464 -7.87 -11.75 19.76
CA GLU A 464 -9.32 -11.59 19.80
C GLU A 464 -9.96 -11.64 21.18
N VAL A 465 -10.14 -10.48 21.83
CA VAL A 465 -11.32 -10.23 22.68
C VAL A 465 -11.59 -8.72 22.71
N THR A 466 -12.69 -8.33 22.06
CA THR A 466 -13.81 -7.45 22.50
C THR A 466 -14.60 -7.10 21.23
N LEU A 467 -15.91 -7.30 21.10
CA LEU A 467 -17.02 -7.27 22.06
C LEU A 467 -17.44 -8.67 22.57
N ALA A 468 -17.69 -8.76 23.88
CA ALA A 468 -18.40 -9.85 24.53
C ALA A 468 -19.91 -9.58 24.48
#